data_AF-A0A924YNU2-F1
#
_entry.id   AF-A0A924YNU2-F1
#
_cell.length_a   1.000
_cell.length_b   1.000
_cell.length_c   1.000
_cell.angle_alpha   90.00
_cell.angle_beta   90.00
_cell.angle_gamma   90.00
#
_symmetry.space_group_name_H-M   'P 1'
#
loop_
_entity.id
_entity.type
_entity.pdbx_description
1 polymer ?
#
loop_
_entity_poly.entity_id
_entity_poly.type
_entity_poly.pdbx_seq_one_letter_code
_entity_poly.pdbx_strand_id
1 'polypeptide(L)'
;RITTLQEADPALDPLGIQKRIRDVLFGETGMVQLVMYQPTRSLQTFGGGTAELQSFATALASTTSKDAVAGAARKRLVEKANVIALVDLARMIASGVKLAAREKVIPVDASVIDSLQLQPSFIGVSVACGPTSVGAQFDIPVEQAQGIAKIVMLFVGQAPQ
;
A
#
# COMPACT_ATOMS: atom_id res chain seq x y z
N ARG A 1 -0.17 18.64 13.99
CA ARG A 1 0.99 18.13 13.23
C ARG A 1 1.97 17.59 14.24
N ILE A 2 2.37 16.33 14.09
CA ILE A 2 3.39 15.69 14.92
C ILE A 2 4.53 15.30 13.97
N THR A 3 5.77 15.61 14.31
CA THR A 3 6.95 15.23 13.52
C THR A 3 7.74 14.22 14.34
N THR A 4 7.96 13.04 13.79
CA THR A 4 8.78 12.00 14.41
C THR A 4 10.09 11.88 13.65
N LEU A 5 11.20 12.19 14.33
CA LEU A 5 12.54 11.95 13.83
C LEU A 5 12.95 10.53 14.21
N GLN A 6 13.33 9.72 13.22
CA GLN A 6 13.99 8.44 13.44
C GLN A 6 15.48 8.62 13.22
N GLU A 7 16.26 8.46 14.28
CA GLU A 7 17.72 8.36 14.21
C GLU A 7 18.10 6.88 14.11
N ALA A 8 18.92 6.54 13.13
CA ALA A 8 19.53 5.21 13.01
C ALA A 8 20.98 5.33 13.47
N ASP A 9 21.42 4.40 14.32
CA ASP A 9 22.82 4.31 14.74
C ASP A 9 23.70 4.02 13.50
N PRO A 10 24.68 4.88 13.16
CA PRO A 10 25.57 4.66 12.03
C PRO A 10 26.34 3.34 12.10
N ALA A 11 26.56 2.79 13.30
CA ALA A 11 27.22 1.50 13.48
C ALA A 11 26.33 0.31 13.04
N LEU A 12 25.00 0.50 12.99
CA LEU A 12 24.02 -0.52 12.60
C LEU A 12 23.57 -0.41 11.14
N ASP A 13 23.91 0.68 10.44
CA ASP A 13 23.65 0.89 9.00
C ASP A 13 24.92 1.38 8.26
N PRO A 14 26.00 0.58 8.20
CA PRO A 14 27.27 0.97 7.58
C PRO A 14 27.18 1.28 6.08
N LEU A 15 26.10 0.81 5.41
CA LEU A 15 25.83 1.08 4.01
C LEU A 15 24.86 2.27 3.79
N GLY A 16 24.33 2.86 4.86
CA GLY A 16 23.37 3.97 4.81
C GLY A 16 22.05 3.63 4.11
N ILE A 17 21.74 2.34 3.93
CA ILE A 17 20.58 1.87 3.17
C ILE A 17 19.30 2.15 3.95
N GLN A 18 19.29 1.93 5.26
CA GLN A 18 18.12 2.20 6.09
C GLN A 18 17.82 3.70 6.13
N LYS A 19 18.85 4.54 6.27
CA LYS A 19 18.70 6.00 6.18
C LYS A 19 18.10 6.41 4.84
N ARG A 20 18.60 5.85 3.74
CA ARG A 20 18.12 6.15 2.38
C ARG A 20 16.69 5.69 2.16
N ILE A 21 16.32 4.50 2.63
CA ILE A 21 14.93 4.00 2.60
C ILE A 21 14.00 4.93 3.39
N ARG A 22 14.40 5.36 4.59
CA ARG A 22 13.63 6.32 5.40
C ARG A 22 13.44 7.64 4.66
N ASP A 23 14.50 8.22 4.09
CA ASP A 23 14.44 9.51 3.42
C ASP A 23 13.56 9.46 2.16
N VAL A 24 13.58 8.33 1.46
CA VAL A 24 12.72 8.08 0.30
C VAL A 24 11.25 7.91 0.71
N LEU A 25 10.97 7.25 1.84
CA LEU A 25 9.59 7.00 2.28
C LEU A 25 8.95 8.20 3.01
N PHE A 26 9.74 8.95 3.79
CA PHE A 26 9.22 9.97 4.71
C PHE A 26 9.81 11.37 4.47
N GLY A 27 10.84 11.49 3.63
CA GLY A 27 11.59 12.74 3.42
C GLY A 27 12.65 12.98 4.49
N GLU A 28 13.56 13.92 4.22
CA GLU A 28 14.67 14.27 5.14
C GLU A 28 14.20 14.82 6.48
N THR A 29 12.97 15.33 6.55
CA THR A 29 12.35 15.86 7.77
C THR A 29 11.72 14.78 8.66
N GLY A 30 11.78 13.51 8.24
CA GLY A 30 11.23 12.37 8.96
C GLY A 30 9.73 12.21 8.78
N MET A 31 9.14 11.31 9.57
CA MET A 31 7.73 10.96 9.42
C MET A 31 6.85 12.07 10.00
N VAL A 32 6.10 12.76 9.13
CA VAL A 32 5.09 13.73 9.54
C VAL A 32 3.76 13.02 9.70
N GLN A 33 3.18 13.11 10.89
CA GLN A 33 1.82 12.66 11.15
C GLN A 33 0.88 13.87 11.20
N LEU A 34 -0.15 13.83 10.38
CA LEU A 34 -1.25 14.80 10.42
C LEU A 34 -2.50 14.12 10.97
N VAL A 35 -3.16 14.79 11.91
CA VAL A 35 -4.43 14.35 12.49
C VAL A 35 -5.43 15.48 12.29
N MET A 36 -6.56 15.17 11.65
CA MET A 36 -7.69 16.07 11.52
C MET A 36 -8.88 15.49 12.30
N TYR A 37 -9.41 16.28 13.23
CA TYR A 37 -10.61 15.94 13.97
C TYR A 37 -11.85 16.46 13.23
N GLN A 38 -12.82 15.59 13.02
CA GLN A 38 -14.15 15.90 12.51
C GLN A 38 -15.19 15.54 13.59
N PRO A 39 -16.42 16.07 13.55
CA PRO A 39 -17.42 15.83 14.60
C PRO A 39 -17.70 14.36 14.89
N THR A 40 -17.56 13.48 13.90
CA THR A 40 -17.90 12.05 14.00
C THR A 40 -16.71 11.10 13.81
N ARG A 41 -15.53 11.60 13.44
CA ARG A 41 -14.35 10.77 13.11
C ARG A 41 -13.05 11.57 13.20
N SER A 42 -11.93 10.88 13.36
CA SER A 42 -10.60 11.43 13.16
C SER A 42 -9.98 10.84 11.89
N LEU A 43 -9.29 11.69 11.11
CA LEU A 43 -8.48 11.25 9.98
C LEU A 43 -7.01 11.40 10.36
N GLN A 44 -6.22 10.37 10.09
CA GLN A 44 -4.79 10.35 10.37
C GLN A 44 -4.05 9.93 9.11
N THR A 45 -3.03 10.71 8.72
CA THR A 45 -2.11 10.37 7.64
C THR A 45 -0.68 10.34 8.16
N PHE A 46 0.11 9.41 7.62
CA PHE A 46 1.54 9.29 7.85
C PHE A 46 2.25 9.65 6.55
N GLY A 47 3.10 10.67 6.58
CA GLY A 47 3.62 11.31 5.38
C GLY A 47 2.59 12.20 4.68
N GLY A 48 3.04 12.89 3.63
CA GLY A 48 2.23 13.88 2.90
C GLY A 48 2.03 15.19 3.66
N GLY A 49 1.56 16.20 2.93
CA GLY A 49 1.21 17.52 3.45
C GLY A 49 -0.28 17.67 3.75
N THR A 50 -0.67 18.89 4.09
CA THR A 50 -2.07 19.25 4.33
C THR A 50 -2.95 19.09 3.08
N ALA A 51 -2.36 19.20 1.89
CA ALA A 51 -3.06 19.02 0.61
C ALA A 51 -3.52 17.57 0.41
N GLU A 52 -2.67 16.59 0.73
CA GLU A 52 -2.98 15.17 0.66
C GLU A 52 -4.04 14.78 1.70
N LEU A 53 -3.96 15.34 2.91
CA LEU A 53 -4.99 15.16 3.93
C LEU A 53 -6.35 15.75 3.50
N GLN A 54 -6.36 16.92 2.86
CA GLN A 54 -7.57 17.51 2.31
C GLN A 54 -8.14 16.70 1.15
N SER A 55 -7.28 16.20 0.26
CA SER A 55 -7.68 15.29 -0.81
C SER A 55 -8.29 14.00 -0.26
N PHE A 56 -7.66 13.41 0.76
CA PHE A 56 -8.18 12.24 1.47
C PHE A 56 -9.53 12.52 2.14
N ALA A 57 -9.66 13.65 2.84
CA ALA A 57 -10.92 14.07 3.46
C ALA A 57 -12.05 14.25 2.42
N THR A 58 -11.71 14.81 1.26
CA THR A 58 -12.63 15.00 0.13
C THR A 58 -13.05 13.65 -0.47
N ALA A 59 -12.10 12.74 -0.66
CA ALA A 59 -12.38 11.39 -1.13
C ALA A 59 -13.25 10.60 -0.14
N LEU A 60 -13.05 10.76 1.17
CA LEU A 60 -13.86 10.15 2.23
C LEU A 60 -15.28 10.73 2.34
N ALA A 61 -15.52 11.91 1.79
CA ALA A 61 -16.86 12.48 1.65
C ALA A 61 -17.59 11.94 0.41
N SER A 62 -16.87 11.28 -0.51
CA SER A 62 -17.47 10.63 -1.68
C SER A 62 -18.14 9.32 -1.27
N THR A 63 -19.42 9.18 -1.60
CA THR A 63 -20.19 7.93 -1.47
C THR A 63 -20.02 7.00 -2.68
N THR A 64 -19.33 7.46 -3.71
CA THR A 64 -19.06 6.71 -4.94
C THR A 64 -17.57 6.40 -5.03
N SER A 65 -17.22 5.12 -4.98
CA SER A 65 -15.95 4.65 -5.50
C SER A 65 -15.98 4.81 -7.02
N LYS A 66 -15.12 5.67 -7.57
CA LYS A 66 -14.92 5.77 -9.03
C LYS A 66 -14.10 4.59 -9.56
N ASP A 67 -13.54 3.77 -8.68
CA ASP A 67 -12.77 2.58 -9.04
C ASP A 67 -13.71 1.37 -9.19
N ALA A 68 -14.01 1.04 -10.45
CA ALA A 68 -14.85 -0.09 -10.83
C ALA A 68 -14.26 -1.43 -10.37
N VAL A 69 -12.93 -1.56 -10.27
CA VAL A 69 -12.25 -2.78 -9.85
C VAL A 69 -12.37 -2.97 -8.35
N ALA A 70 -12.18 -1.90 -7.57
CA ALA A 70 -12.42 -1.93 -6.12
C ALA A 70 -13.91 -2.21 -5.81
N GLY A 71 -14.83 -1.62 -6.58
CA GLY A 71 -16.26 -1.90 -6.48
C GLY A 71 -16.60 -3.36 -6.80
N ALA A 72 -16.00 -3.94 -7.83
CA ALA A 72 -16.16 -5.36 -8.17
C ALA A 72 -15.58 -6.27 -7.06
N ALA A 73 -14.43 -5.93 -6.49
CA ALA A 73 -13.85 -6.67 -5.37
C ALA A 73 -14.74 -6.62 -4.13
N ARG A 74 -15.30 -5.45 -3.81
CA ARG A 74 -16.24 -5.29 -2.69
C ARG A 74 -17.49 -6.18 -2.82
N LYS A 75 -18.01 -6.35 -4.05
CA LYS A 75 -19.18 -7.18 -4.33
C LYS A 75 -18.96 -8.67 -4.07
N ARG A 76 -17.70 -9.14 -4.08
CA ARG A 76 -17.37 -10.55 -3.79
C ARG A 76 -17.37 -10.86 -2.28
N LEU A 77 -17.32 -9.84 -1.43
CA LEU A 77 -17.29 -9.97 0.04
C LEU A 77 -18.70 -9.85 0.65
N VAL A 78 -18.85 -10.32 1.89
CA VAL A 78 -20.13 -10.27 2.62
C VAL A 78 -20.73 -8.86 2.61
N GLU A 79 -22.03 -8.77 2.36
CA GLU A 79 -22.72 -7.49 2.16
C GLU A 79 -22.70 -6.64 3.43
N LYS A 80 -22.96 -7.25 4.60
CA LYS A 80 -22.96 -6.57 5.91
C LYS A 80 -21.69 -6.88 6.71
N ALA A 81 -20.55 -6.45 6.19
CA ALA A 81 -19.27 -6.55 6.90
C ALA A 81 -19.08 -5.37 7.87
N ASN A 82 -18.59 -5.67 9.08
CA ASN A 82 -18.15 -4.66 10.05
C ASN A 82 -16.75 -4.12 9.71
N VAL A 83 -15.91 -4.99 9.14
CA VAL A 83 -14.55 -4.65 8.70
C VAL A 83 -14.36 -5.18 7.28
N ILE A 84 -13.82 -4.33 6.40
CA ILE A 84 -13.44 -4.69 5.04
C ILE A 84 -12.04 -4.15 4.78
N ALA A 85 -11.17 -5.00 4.26
CA ALA A 85 -9.89 -4.61 3.70
C ALA A 85 -9.81 -5.08 2.25
N LEU A 86 -9.40 -4.18 1.36
CA LEU A 86 -9.11 -4.47 -0.04
C LEU A 86 -7.65 -4.08 -0.28
N VAL A 87 -6.82 -5.04 -0.69
CA VAL A 87 -5.38 -4.82 -0.86
C VAL A 87 -4.94 -5.26 -2.25
N ASP A 88 -4.42 -4.31 -3.02
CA ASP A 88 -3.72 -4.60 -4.27
C ASP A 88 -2.23 -4.83 -4.00
N LEU A 89 -1.95 -6.01 -3.45
CA LEU A 89 -0.61 -6.46 -3.10
C LEU A 89 0.35 -6.47 -4.30
N ALA A 90 -0.07 -6.94 -5.48
CA ALA A 90 0.81 -7.02 -6.64
C ALA A 90 1.30 -5.64 -7.09
N ARG A 91 0.40 -4.66 -7.29
CA ARG A 91 0.81 -3.30 -7.67
C ARG A 91 1.51 -2.56 -6.52
N MET A 92 1.18 -2.87 -5.26
CA MET A 92 1.90 -2.32 -4.10
C MET A 92 3.36 -2.78 -4.10
N ILE A 93 3.63 -4.07 -4.29
CA ILE A 93 5.00 -4.61 -4.39
C ILE A 93 5.70 -3.99 -5.60
N ALA A 94 5.07 -3.96 -6.77
CA ALA A 94 5.65 -3.38 -7.97
C ALA A 94 6.04 -1.90 -7.78
N SER A 95 5.20 -1.12 -7.10
CA SER A 95 5.50 0.28 -6.77
C SER A 95 6.72 0.39 -5.85
N GLY A 96 6.83 -0.48 -4.84
CA GLY A 96 7.99 -0.55 -3.95
C GLY A 96 9.28 -0.94 -4.69
N VAL A 97 9.22 -1.95 -5.55
CA VAL A 97 10.37 -2.38 -6.39
C VAL A 97 10.78 -1.24 -7.33
N LYS A 98 9.81 -0.52 -7.92
CA LYS A 98 10.08 0.61 -8.82
C LYS A 98 10.78 1.75 -8.11
N LEU A 99 10.39 2.01 -6.86
CA LEU A 99 11.05 2.99 -6.02
C LEU A 99 12.50 2.57 -5.72
N ALA A 100 12.71 1.33 -5.29
CA ALA A 100 14.06 0.80 -5.03
C ALA A 100 14.95 0.81 -6.28
N ALA A 101 14.39 0.50 -7.45
CA ALA A 101 15.07 0.55 -8.74
C ALA A 101 15.51 1.98 -9.11
N ARG A 102 14.62 2.97 -8.97
CA ARG A 102 14.94 4.39 -9.23
C ARG A 102 16.06 4.91 -8.33
N GLU A 103 16.06 4.48 -7.08
CA GLU A 103 17.08 4.82 -6.09
C GLU A 103 18.37 3.99 -6.21
N LYS A 104 18.43 3.09 -7.22
CA LYS A 104 19.56 2.19 -7.47
C LYS A 104 19.91 1.28 -6.28
N VAL A 105 18.92 0.97 -5.44
CA VAL A 105 19.06 0.05 -4.31
C VAL A 105 19.10 -1.41 -4.79
N ILE A 106 18.44 -1.69 -5.92
CA ILE A 106 18.42 -3.01 -6.57
C ILE A 106 18.84 -2.88 -8.04
N PRO A 107 19.48 -3.91 -8.63
CA PRO A 107 19.98 -3.88 -10.01
C PRO A 107 18.88 -4.20 -11.04
N VAL A 108 17.69 -3.62 -10.87
CA VAL A 108 16.53 -3.80 -11.76
C VAL A 108 16.19 -2.46 -12.39
N ASP A 109 15.93 -2.43 -13.70
CA ASP A 109 15.41 -1.22 -14.35
C ASP A 109 13.91 -1.05 -14.04
N ALA A 110 13.53 0.15 -13.59
CA ALA A 110 12.15 0.52 -13.27
C ALA A 110 11.18 0.30 -14.44
N SER A 111 11.65 0.43 -15.69
CA SER A 111 10.86 0.22 -16.90
C SER A 111 10.46 -1.26 -17.12
N VAL A 112 11.27 -2.20 -16.62
CA VAL A 112 10.95 -3.63 -16.69
C VAL A 112 9.73 -3.95 -15.83
N ILE A 113 9.54 -3.24 -14.73
CA ILE A 113 8.37 -3.40 -13.85
C ILE A 113 7.10 -2.91 -14.54
N ASP A 114 7.18 -1.81 -15.30
CA ASP A 114 6.06 -1.29 -16.09
C ASP A 114 5.65 -2.28 -17.20
N SER A 115 6.61 -3.05 -17.73
CA SER A 115 6.36 -4.08 -18.75
C SER A 115 5.57 -5.29 -18.23
N LEU A 116 5.48 -5.49 -16.91
CA LEU A 116 4.71 -6.61 -16.33
C LEU A 116 3.19 -6.46 -16.55
N GLN A 117 2.72 -5.26 -16.89
CA GLN A 117 1.32 -4.93 -17.18
C GLN A 117 0.38 -5.50 -16.10
N LEU A 118 0.69 -5.21 -14.84
CA LEU A 118 -0.09 -5.66 -13.70
C LEU A 118 -1.46 -5.00 -13.75
N GLN A 119 -2.49 -5.84 -13.86
CA GLN A 119 -3.86 -5.36 -13.80
C GLN A 119 -4.22 -4.98 -12.37
N PRO A 120 -5.05 -3.95 -12.16
CA PRO A 120 -5.63 -3.69 -10.85
C PRO A 120 -6.40 -4.92 -10.36
N SER A 121 -6.09 -5.39 -9.15
CA SER A 121 -6.80 -6.50 -8.52
C SER A 121 -6.65 -6.43 -7.00
N PHE A 122 -7.72 -6.71 -6.27
CA PHE A 122 -7.73 -6.57 -4.81
C PHE A 122 -7.98 -7.91 -4.15
N ILE A 123 -7.07 -8.30 -3.26
CA ILE A 123 -7.33 -9.29 -2.23
C ILE A 123 -8.36 -8.70 -1.28
N GLY A 124 -9.45 -9.42 -1.05
CA GLY A 124 -10.52 -9.01 -0.16
C GLY A 124 -10.49 -9.77 1.15
N VAL A 125 -10.56 -9.04 2.26
CA VAL A 125 -10.86 -9.59 3.59
C VAL A 125 -12.13 -8.90 4.09
N SER A 126 -13.10 -9.65 4.56
CA SER A 126 -14.24 -9.08 5.28
C SER A 126 -14.54 -9.86 6.55
N VAL A 127 -14.87 -9.15 7.62
CA VAL A 127 -15.33 -9.72 8.88
C VAL A 127 -16.73 -9.18 9.18
N ALA A 128 -17.67 -10.07 9.45
CA ALA A 128 -19.04 -9.77 9.84
C ALA A 128 -19.33 -10.37 11.21
N CYS A 129 -19.83 -9.55 12.12
CA CYS A 129 -20.26 -9.93 13.46
C CYS A 129 -21.78 -9.91 13.51
N GLY A 130 -22.38 -11.09 13.71
CA GLY A 130 -23.78 -11.24 14.09
C GLY A 130 -23.95 -11.26 15.61
N PRO A 131 -25.20 -11.36 16.10
CA PRO A 131 -25.48 -11.38 17.54
C PRO A 131 -24.77 -12.49 18.31
N THR A 132 -24.51 -13.63 17.68
CA THR A 132 -23.90 -14.82 18.28
C THR A 132 -22.83 -15.48 17.41
N SER A 133 -22.40 -14.82 16.33
CA SER A 133 -21.45 -15.40 15.36
C SER A 133 -20.49 -14.38 14.80
N VAL A 134 -19.28 -14.81 14.49
CA VAL A 134 -18.32 -14.03 13.70
C VAL A 134 -17.99 -14.84 12.44
N GLY A 135 -18.15 -14.22 11.28
CA GLY A 135 -17.77 -14.79 9.99
C GLY A 135 -16.66 -13.96 9.36
N ALA A 136 -15.64 -14.64 8.83
CA ALA A 136 -14.62 -14.02 8.00
C ALA A 136 -14.70 -14.61 6.60
N GLN A 137 -14.54 -13.77 5.59
CA GLN A 137 -14.42 -14.18 4.20
C GLN A 137 -13.13 -13.61 3.63
N PHE A 138 -12.44 -14.46 2.88
CA PHE A 138 -11.21 -14.13 2.18
C PHE A 138 -11.38 -14.44 0.68
N ASP A 139 -10.95 -13.50 -0.15
CA ASP A 139 -11.04 -13.59 -1.61
C ASP A 139 -9.69 -13.21 -2.21
N ILE A 140 -9.10 -14.12 -2.99
CA ILE A 140 -7.91 -13.84 -3.80
C ILE A 140 -8.31 -14.02 -5.26
N PRO A 141 -8.38 -12.93 -6.05
CA PRO A 141 -8.66 -13.05 -7.48
C PRO A 141 -7.46 -13.64 -8.23
N VAL A 142 -7.72 -14.35 -9.32
CA VAL A 142 -6.68 -15.04 -10.13
C VAL A 142 -5.67 -14.04 -10.69
N GLU A 143 -6.13 -12.85 -11.06
CA GLU A 143 -5.31 -11.75 -11.56
C GLU A 143 -4.24 -11.35 -10.52
N GLN A 144 -4.58 -11.42 -9.23
CA GLN A 144 -3.63 -11.14 -8.16
C GLN A 144 -2.54 -12.20 -8.06
N ALA A 145 -2.91 -13.47 -8.13
CA ALA A 145 -1.97 -14.58 -8.10
C ALA A 145 -1.01 -14.51 -9.31
N GLN A 146 -1.54 -14.22 -10.49
CA GLN A 146 -0.76 -14.00 -11.70
C GLN A 146 0.17 -12.79 -11.57
N GLY A 147 -0.30 -11.67 -11.01
CA GLY A 147 0.50 -10.48 -10.78
C GLY A 147 1.68 -10.74 -9.85
N ILE A 148 1.44 -11.45 -8.75
CA ILE A 148 2.50 -11.87 -7.81
C ILE A 148 3.50 -12.79 -8.52
N ALA A 149 3.03 -13.79 -9.28
CA ALA A 149 3.89 -14.71 -10.01
C ALA A 149 4.80 -13.99 -11.02
N LYS A 150 4.27 -13.01 -11.77
CA LYS A 150 5.05 -12.18 -12.70
C LYS A 150 6.19 -11.44 -11.98
N ILE A 151 5.92 -10.87 -10.80
CA ILE A 151 6.93 -10.19 -10.00
C ILE A 151 7.98 -11.18 -9.51
N VAL A 152 7.58 -12.33 -8.98
CA VAL A 152 8.54 -13.35 -8.50
C VAL A 152 9.43 -13.84 -9.64
N MET A 153 8.85 -14.12 -10.81
CA MET A 153 9.61 -14.57 -11.99
C MET A 153 10.63 -13.54 -12.46
N LEU A 154 10.37 -12.24 -12.31
CA LEU A 154 11.35 -11.18 -12.61
C LEU A 154 12.63 -11.34 -11.78
N PHE A 155 12.49 -11.65 -10.49
CA PHE A 155 13.65 -11.81 -9.60
C PHE A 155 14.32 -13.17 -9.73
N VAL A 156 13.55 -14.24 -9.92
CA VAL A 156 14.09 -15.59 -10.13
C VAL A 156 14.86 -15.67 -11.45
N GLY A 157 14.37 -15.03 -12.51
CA GLY A 157 15.06 -14.95 -13.81
C GLY A 157 16.33 -14.08 -13.81
N GLN A 158 16.57 -13.31 -12.75
CA GLN A 158 17.76 -12.46 -12.58
C GLN A 158 18.73 -12.97 -11.50
N ALA A 159 18.45 -14.09 -10.85
CA ALA A 159 19.40 -14.72 -9.93
C ALA A 159 20.60 -15.26 -10.72
N PRO A 160 21.85 -14.96 -10.33
CA PRO A 160 23.01 -15.61 -10.94
C PRO A 160 22.94 -17.12 -10.70
N GLN A 161 23.14 -17.91 -11.75
CA GLN A 161 23.55 -19.31 -11.59
C GLN A 161 25.01 -19.38 -11.14
#